data_AF-A0A315ZFJ1-F1
#
_entry.id   AF-A0A315ZFJ1-F1
#
_cell.length_a   1.000
_cell.length_b   1.000
_cell.length_c   1.000
_cell.angle_alpha   90.00
_cell.angle_beta   90.00
_cell.angle_gamma   90.00
#
_symmetry.space_group_name_H-M   'P 1'
#
loop_
_entity.id
_entity.type
_entity.pdbx_description
1 polymer ?
#
loop_
_entity_poly.entity_id
_entity_poly.type
_entity_poly.pdbx_seq_one_letter_code
_entity_poly.pdbx_strand_id
1 'polypeptide(L)'
;MRKIKGRFWIEENGQTLLGEGRVRLLEALLECGSISASAKKLGISYRKAWRLIDELNKAAGEGVVLKSSGGKGGGGTVVTEKGTKLIKEYRELQVRFYNFLDGELANIEENLKS
;
A
#
# COMPACT_ATOMS: atom_id res chain seq x y z
N MET A 1 11.57 -20.84 17.40
CA MET A 1 11.81 -20.71 15.95
C MET A 1 12.19 -19.27 15.66
N ARG A 2 13.34 -19.02 15.02
CA ARG A 2 13.79 -17.67 14.65
C ARG A 2 12.98 -17.18 13.44
N LYS A 3 12.89 -15.86 13.27
CA LYS A 3 12.21 -15.21 12.13
C LYS A 3 12.90 -13.90 11.81
N ILE A 4 13.14 -13.63 10.53
CA ILE A 4 13.54 -12.28 10.09
C ILE A 4 12.27 -11.47 9.85
N LYS A 5 12.20 -10.26 10.42
CA LYS A 5 11.12 -9.32 10.16
C LYS A 5 11.66 -8.17 9.33
N GLY A 6 11.02 -7.92 8.20
CA GLY A 6 11.37 -6.81 7.31
C GLY A 6 10.13 -6.09 6.81
N ARG A 7 10.33 -4.82 6.46
CA ARG A 7 9.36 -4.00 5.72
C ARG A 7 10.14 -3.20 4.68
N PHE A 8 9.54 -2.98 3.53
CA PHE A 8 10.08 -2.11 2.51
C PHE A 8 9.00 -1.12 2.04
N TRP A 9 9.47 -0.02 1.49
CA TRP A 9 8.66 0.99 0.81
C TRP A 9 9.41 1.41 -0.45
N ILE A 10 8.66 1.92 -1.43
CA ILE A 10 9.16 2.45 -2.69
C ILE A 10 9.10 3.97 -2.57
N GLU A 11 10.17 4.65 -2.91
CA GLU A 11 10.24 6.11 -2.95
C GLU A 11 10.35 6.61 -4.39
N GLU A 12 9.77 7.78 -4.63
CA GLU A 12 9.87 8.53 -5.88
C GLU A 12 10.12 10.00 -5.51
N ASN A 13 11.20 10.58 -6.04
CA ASN A 13 11.61 11.97 -5.79
C ASN A 13 11.69 12.34 -4.29
N GLY A 14 12.21 11.42 -3.46
CA GLY A 14 12.36 11.61 -2.01
C GLY A 14 11.05 11.59 -1.23
N GLN A 15 9.94 11.20 -1.87
CA GLN A 15 8.67 10.94 -1.22
C GLN A 15 8.40 9.45 -1.24
N THR A 16 7.87 8.89 -0.16
CA THR A 16 7.27 7.56 -0.24
C THR A 16 6.24 7.58 -1.38
N LEU A 17 6.28 6.58 -2.25
CA LEU A 17 5.29 6.27 -3.27
C LEU A 17 4.38 5.16 -2.76
N LEU A 18 4.94 3.97 -2.51
CA LEU A 18 4.23 2.81 -2.00
C LEU A 18 4.84 2.29 -0.70
N GLY A 19 3.98 1.79 0.17
CA GLY A 19 4.33 1.05 1.37
C GLY A 19 3.07 0.38 1.90
N GLU A 20 3.22 -0.57 2.83
CA GLU A 20 2.12 -1.40 3.33
C GLU A 20 0.86 -0.57 3.69
N GLY A 21 1.03 0.57 4.35
CA GLY A 21 -0.10 1.42 4.74
C GLY A 21 -0.88 2.02 3.57
N ARG A 22 -0.19 2.41 2.49
CA ARG A 22 -0.82 2.97 1.29
C ARG A 22 -1.46 1.90 0.43
N VAL A 23 -0.80 0.75 0.29
CA VAL A 23 -1.33 -0.39 -0.46
C VAL A 23 -2.60 -0.93 0.19
N ARG A 24 -2.61 -1.11 1.53
CA ARG A 24 -3.83 -1.49 2.26
C ARG A 24 -4.96 -0.48 2.12
N LEU A 25 -4.65 0.82 2.02
CA LEU A 25 -5.66 1.85 1.79
C LEU A 25 -6.25 1.76 0.38
N LEU A 26 -5.43 1.51 -0.64
CA LEU A 26 -5.91 1.30 -2.00
C LEU A 26 -6.77 0.05 -2.13
N GLU A 27 -6.37 -1.06 -1.50
CA GLU A 27 -7.17 -2.29 -1.46
C GLU A 27 -8.51 -2.07 -0.76
N ALA A 28 -8.51 -1.39 0.39
CA ALA A 28 -9.75 -1.04 1.09
C ALA A 28 -10.65 -0.13 0.25
N LEU A 29 -10.08 0.78 -0.55
CA LEU A 29 -10.84 1.63 -1.48
C LEU A 29 -11.46 0.83 -2.61
N LEU A 30 -10.74 -0.15 -3.18
CA LEU A 30 -11.28 -1.06 -4.20
C LEU A 30 -12.48 -1.85 -3.68
N GLU A 31 -12.45 -2.24 -2.40
CA GLU A 31 -13.54 -2.99 -1.77
C GLU A 31 -14.71 -2.10 -1.33
N CYS A 32 -14.44 -0.90 -0.79
CA CYS A 32 -15.44 -0.09 -0.10
C CYS A 32 -15.98 1.09 -0.93
N GLY A 33 -15.29 1.49 -2.01
CA GLY A 33 -15.70 2.59 -2.90
C GLY A 33 -15.69 4.01 -2.30
N SER A 34 -15.29 4.16 -1.02
CA SER A 34 -15.23 5.46 -0.34
C SER A 34 -14.09 5.55 0.66
N ILE A 35 -13.52 6.76 0.80
CA ILE A 35 -12.43 7.03 1.76
C ILE A 35 -12.91 6.82 3.20
N SER A 36 -14.13 7.22 3.53
CA SER A 36 -14.70 7.08 4.88
C SER A 36 -14.86 5.62 5.29
N ALA A 37 -15.45 4.78 4.43
CA ALA A 37 -15.60 3.35 4.70
C ALA A 37 -14.24 2.64 4.77
N SER A 38 -13.30 3.00 3.88
CA SER A 38 -11.94 2.45 3.89
C SER A 38 -11.18 2.81 5.16
N ALA A 39 -11.28 4.07 5.61
CA ALA A 39 -10.68 4.53 6.86
C ALA A 39 -11.24 3.77 8.07
N LYS A 40 -12.57 3.60 8.12
CA LYS A 40 -13.25 2.79 9.14
C LYS A 40 -12.78 1.34 9.13
N LYS A 41 -12.70 0.71 7.95
CA LYS A 41 -12.23 -0.68 7.78
C LYS A 41 -10.80 -0.86 8.28
N LEU A 42 -9.94 0.13 8.07
CA LEU A 42 -8.53 0.09 8.48
C LEU A 42 -8.28 0.61 9.90
N GLY A 43 -9.30 1.06 10.62
CA GLY A 43 -9.14 1.63 11.96
C GLY A 43 -8.30 2.91 11.99
N ILE A 44 -8.32 3.70 10.91
CA ILE A 44 -7.63 4.99 10.81
C ILE A 44 -8.62 6.14 10.69
N SER A 45 -8.21 7.35 11.07
CA SER A 45 -9.05 8.53 10.90
C SER A 45 -9.23 8.86 9.41
N TYR A 46 -10.39 9.41 9.05
CA TYR A 46 -10.64 9.92 7.70
C TYR A 46 -9.54 10.89 7.23
N ARG A 47 -9.11 11.80 8.12
CA ARG A 47 -8.01 12.74 7.84
C ARG A 47 -6.71 12.03 7.48
N LYS A 48 -6.37 10.94 8.17
CA LYS A 48 -5.19 10.13 7.86
C LYS A 48 -5.33 9.42 6.52
N ALA A 49 -6.48 8.81 6.23
CA ALA A 49 -6.74 8.19 4.94
C ALA A 49 -6.64 9.20 3.79
N TRP A 50 -7.26 10.36 3.94
CA TRP A 50 -7.20 11.43 2.94
C TRP A 50 -5.77 11.92 2.71
N ARG A 51 -4.99 12.14 3.78
CA ARG A 51 -3.57 12.54 3.68
C ARG A 51 -2.74 11.50 2.93
N LEU A 52 -2.92 10.21 3.21
CA LEU A 52 -2.20 9.14 2.52
C LEU A 52 -2.52 9.09 1.01
N ILE A 53 -3.77 9.36 0.63
CA ILE A 53 -4.20 9.43 -0.76
C ILE A 53 -3.59 10.66 -1.46
N ASP A 54 -3.64 11.82 -0.80
CA ASP A 54 -3.07 13.06 -1.32
C ASP A 54 -1.56 12.94 -1.57
N GLU A 55 -0.81 12.42 -0.58
CA GLU A 55 0.62 12.17 -0.73
C GLU A 55 0.93 11.14 -1.83
N LEU A 56 0.12 10.07 -1.94
CA LEU A 56 0.28 9.06 -2.98
C LEU A 56 0.07 9.64 -4.38
N ASN A 57 -1.00 10.41 -4.58
CA ASN A 57 -1.27 11.06 -5.86
C ASN A 57 -0.14 12.03 -6.25
N LYS A 58 0.41 12.78 -5.28
CA LYS A 58 1.55 13.68 -5.50
C LYS A 58 2.81 12.91 -5.88
N ALA A 59 3.17 11.89 -5.11
CA ALA A 59 4.38 11.08 -5.35
C ALA A 59 4.32 10.40 -6.73
N ALA A 60 3.15 9.92 -7.13
CA ALA A 60 2.96 9.22 -8.40
C ALA A 60 2.84 10.13 -9.64
N GLY A 61 2.90 11.47 -9.49
CA GLY A 61 2.68 12.40 -10.61
C GLY A 61 1.23 12.40 -11.14
N GLU A 62 0.26 12.31 -10.23
CA GLU A 62 -1.19 12.29 -10.44
C GLU A 62 -1.85 10.94 -10.84
N GLY A 63 -3.14 10.84 -10.50
CA GLY A 63 -4.07 9.86 -11.07
C GLY A 63 -4.04 8.46 -10.48
N VAL A 64 -3.67 8.25 -9.21
CA VAL A 64 -3.76 6.93 -8.55
C VAL A 64 -5.14 6.70 -7.95
N VAL A 65 -5.70 7.75 -7.34
CA VAL A 65 -7.06 7.76 -6.80
C VAL A 65 -7.76 9.04 -7.24
N LEU A 66 -8.92 8.90 -7.87
CA LEU A 66 -9.73 10.00 -8.38
C LEU A 66 -11.04 10.13 -7.61
N LYS A 67 -11.54 11.36 -7.48
CA LYS A 67 -12.92 11.59 -7.04
C LYS A 67 -13.86 11.18 -8.17
N SER A 68 -14.90 10.42 -7.84
CA SER A 68 -16.00 10.17 -8.77
C SER A 68 -16.93 11.38 -8.77
N SER A 69 -17.22 11.91 -9.96
CA SER A 69 -18.22 12.96 -10.16
C SER A 69 -19.61 12.37 -9.88
N GLY A 70 -20.26 12.74 -8.76
CA GLY A 70 -21.60 12.27 -8.42
C GLY A 70 -22.37 13.28 -7.59
N GLY A 71 -23.57 13.66 -8.08
CA GLY A 71 -24.49 14.66 -7.51
C GLY A 71 -25.08 14.31 -6.14
N LYS A 72 -26.36 14.66 -5.90
CA LYS A 72 -27.05 14.80 -4.59
C LYS A 72 -26.85 13.72 -3.48
N GLY A 73 -26.16 12.61 -3.74
CA GLY A 73 -25.83 11.56 -2.77
C GLY A 73 -24.34 11.43 -2.36
N GLY A 74 -23.43 12.25 -2.90
CA GLY A 74 -22.03 12.32 -2.48
C GLY A 74 -21.05 11.58 -3.41
N GLY A 75 -20.00 12.30 -3.83
CA GLY A 75 -18.99 11.79 -4.76
C GLY A 75 -18.20 10.60 -4.19
N GLY A 76 -18.21 9.48 -4.93
CA GLY A 76 -17.42 8.30 -4.61
C GLY A 76 -15.92 8.52 -4.82
N THR A 77 -15.12 7.48 -4.57
CA THR A 77 -13.68 7.50 -4.82
C THR A 77 -13.30 6.27 -5.63
N VAL A 78 -12.53 6.45 -6.69
CA VAL A 78 -12.15 5.39 -7.62
C VAL A 78 -10.64 5.25 -7.63
N VAL A 79 -10.16 4.03 -7.37
CA VAL A 79 -8.76 3.66 -7.65
C VAL A 79 -8.64 3.47 -9.15
N THR A 80 -7.68 4.15 -9.77
CA THR A 80 -7.49 4.07 -11.22
C THR A 80 -6.80 2.77 -11.62
N GLU A 81 -6.75 2.48 -12.92
CA GLU A 81 -5.96 1.34 -13.44
C GLU A 81 -4.48 1.42 -13.01
N LYS A 82 -3.91 2.63 -12.98
CA LYS A 82 -2.56 2.88 -12.46
C LYS A 82 -2.45 2.47 -10.99
N GLY A 83 -3.44 2.82 -10.16
CA GLY A 83 -3.48 2.39 -8.77
C GLY A 83 -3.57 0.88 -8.59
N THR A 84 -4.41 0.22 -9.38
CA THR A 84 -4.51 -1.25 -9.35
C THR A 84 -3.19 -1.93 -9.77
N LYS A 85 -2.50 -1.38 -10.79
CA LYS A 85 -1.16 -1.86 -11.19
C LYS A 85 -0.14 -1.69 -10.06
N LEU A 86 -0.11 -0.54 -9.40
CA LEU A 86 0.79 -0.29 -8.27
C LEU A 86 0.57 -1.26 -7.10
N ILE A 87 -0.69 -1.59 -6.79
CA ILE A 87 -1.02 -2.62 -5.78
C ILE A 87 -0.41 -3.97 -6.18
N LYS A 88 -0.64 -4.40 -7.43
CA LYS A 88 -0.13 -5.67 -7.96
C LYS A 88 1.40 -5.75 -7.87
N GLU A 89 2.09 -4.75 -8.39
CA GLU A 89 3.56 -4.69 -8.37
C GLU A 89 4.13 -4.74 -6.95
N TYR A 90 3.52 -4.01 -6.00
CA TYR A 90 3.96 -4.04 -4.61
C TYR A 90 3.77 -5.42 -3.96
N ARG A 91 2.60 -6.06 -4.18
CA ARG A 91 2.31 -7.38 -3.60
C ARG A 91 3.22 -8.45 -4.18
N GLU A 92 3.52 -8.41 -5.47
CA GLU A 92 4.47 -9.34 -6.10
C GLU A 92 5.90 -9.13 -5.58
N LEU A 93 6.33 -7.87 -5.43
CA LEU A 93 7.62 -7.56 -4.82
C LEU A 93 7.68 -8.01 -3.36
N GLN A 94 6.58 -7.88 -2.62
CA GLN A 94 6.49 -8.30 -1.21
C GLN A 94 6.67 -9.81 -1.05
N VAL A 95 6.10 -10.62 -1.95
CA VAL A 95 6.33 -12.06 -1.98
C VAL A 95 7.81 -12.37 -2.20
N ARG A 96 8.44 -11.75 -3.21
CA ARG A 96 9.88 -11.93 -3.48
C ARG A 96 10.75 -11.51 -2.29
N PHE A 97 10.40 -10.41 -1.63
CA PHE A 97 11.11 -9.91 -0.45
C PHE A 97 11.05 -10.90 0.71
N TYR A 98 9.88 -11.47 1.02
CA TYR A 98 9.78 -12.45 2.10
C TYR A 98 10.49 -13.76 1.77
N ASN A 99 10.40 -14.24 0.52
CA ASN A 99 11.16 -15.42 0.09
C ASN A 99 12.68 -15.21 0.26
N PHE A 100 13.18 -14.02 -0.05
CA PHE A 100 14.58 -13.67 0.18
C PHE A 100 14.94 -13.72 1.67
N LEU A 101 14.12 -13.11 2.54
CA LEU A 101 14.37 -13.13 3.98
C LEU A 101 14.32 -14.54 4.58
N ASP A 102 13.44 -15.40 4.08
CA ASP A 102 13.37 -16.80 4.51
C ASP A 102 14.64 -17.57 4.09
N GLY A 103 15.17 -17.30 2.89
CA GLY A 103 16.47 -17.84 2.45
C GLY A 103 17.63 -17.38 3.34
N GLU A 104 17.68 -16.09 3.67
CA GLU A 104 18.71 -15.54 4.55
C GLU A 104 18.65 -16.11 5.97
N LEU A 105 17.45 -16.39 6.47
CA LEU A 105 17.29 -17.05 7.76
C LEU A 105 17.91 -18.45 7.75
N ALA A 106 17.72 -19.22 6.68
CA ALA A 106 18.32 -20.54 6.54
C ALA A 106 19.86 -20.47 6.56
N ASN A 107 20.44 -19.51 5.83
CA ASN A 107 21.89 -19.28 5.81
C ASN A 107 22.44 -18.92 7.20
N ILE A 108 21.75 -18.04 7.94
CA ILE A 108 22.14 -17.68 9.32
C ILE A 108 22.07 -18.89 10.25
N GLU A 109 21.01 -19.70 10.14
CA GLU A 109 20.84 -20.89 10.98
C GLU A 109 21.88 -21.97 10.68
N GLU A 110 22.38 -22.07 9.45
CA GLU A 110 23.49 -22.95 9.09
C GLU A 110 24.82 -22.46 9.68
N ASN A 111 25.13 -21.18 9.52
CA ASN A 111 26.36 -20.58 10.05
C ASN A 111 26.47 -20.66 11.58
N LEU A 112 25.35 -20.57 12.31
CA LEU A 112 25.32 -20.67 13.77
C LEU A 112 25.42 -22.11 14.31
N LYS A 113 25.36 -23.13 13.45
CA LYS A 113 25.60 -24.53 13.83
C LYS A 113 27.08 -24.93 13.74
N SER A 114 27.89 -24.10 13.06
CA SER A 114 29.35 -24.25 12.93
C SER A 114 30.06 -23.56 14.09
#